data_AF-A0A6C1PCC7-F1
#
_entry.id   AF-A0A6C1PCC7-F1
#
_cell.length_a   1.000
_cell.length_b   1.000
_cell.length_c   1.000
_cell.angle_alpha   90.00
_cell.angle_beta   90.00
_cell.angle_gamma   90.00
#
_symmetry.space_group_name_H-M   'P 1'
#
loop_
_entity.id
_entity.type
_entity.pdbx_description
1 polymer ?
#
loop_
_entity_poly.entity_id
_entity_poly.type
_entity_poly.pdbx_seq_one_letter_code
_entity_poly.pdbx_strand_id
1 'polypeptide(L)' 'MATKTITLEIDAYERLRAAKRHGESFSQVVRRAVFPDEPPTGAQLLDLYRSRRPRVSDRYLESVAEAVEYDPRPDDPWT' A
#
# COMPACT_ATOMS: atom_id res chain seq x y z
N MET A 1 27.63 14.70 -6.50
CA MET A 1 26.48 14.62 -7.45
C MET A 1 26.30 16.01 -8.02
N ALA A 2 26.08 16.16 -9.33
CA ALA A 2 25.76 17.47 -9.89
C ALA A 2 24.38 17.91 -9.37
N THR A 3 24.27 19.14 -8.87
CA THR A 3 23.02 19.69 -8.34
C THR A 3 22.50 20.74 -9.30
N LYS A 4 21.19 20.73 -9.54
CA LYS A 4 20.48 21.80 -10.23
C LYS A 4 19.40 22.36 -9.30
N THR A 5 19.27 23.67 -9.29
CA THR A 5 18.20 24.37 -8.58
C THR A 5 17.04 24.56 -9.55
N ILE A 6 15.83 24.19 -9.12
CA ILE A 6 14.60 24.38 -9.88
C ILE A 6 13.59 25.12 -9.01
N THR A 7 12.74 25.91 -9.64
CA THR A 7 11.56 26.50 -9.01
C THR A 7 10.41 25.51 -9.14
N LEU A 8 9.58 25.39 -8.10
CA LEU A 8 8.44 24.48 -8.08
C LEU A 8 7.25 25.20 -7.47
N GLU A 9 6.06 24.96 -8.03
CA GLU A 9 4.81 25.39 -7.40
C GLU A 9 4.68 24.76 -6.01
N ILE A 10 4.04 25.49 -5.10
CA ILE A 10 3.95 25.07 -3.68
C ILE A 10 3.22 23.73 -3.55
N ASP A 11 2.15 23.52 -4.31
CA ASP A 11 1.38 22.28 -4.31
C ASP A 11 2.21 21.08 -4.79
N ALA A 12 3.00 21.25 -5.86
CA ALA A 12 3.87 20.22 -6.38
C ALA A 12 4.99 19.86 -5.39
N TYR A 13 5.54 20.86 -4.68
CA TYR A 13 6.50 20.61 -3.60
C TYR A 13 5.88 19.79 -2.47
N GLU A 14 4.69 20.15 -2.01
CA GLU A 14 4.01 19.44 -0.92
C GLU A 14 3.64 17.99 -1.32
N ARG A 15 3.25 17.74 -2.58
CA ARG A 15 3.02 16.37 -3.08
C ARG A 15 4.29 15.51 -3.02
N LEU A 16 5.43 16.05 -3.43
CA LEU A 16 6.71 15.35 -3.34
C LEU A 16 7.16 15.15 -1.89
N ARG A 17 6.96 16.16 -1.04
CA ARG A 17 7.29 16.09 0.39
C ARG A 17 6.46 15.01 1.09
N ALA A 18 5.16 14.94 0.83
CA ALA A 18 4.28 13.92 1.39
C ALA A 18 4.64 12.51 0.90
N ALA A 19 5.11 12.37 -0.34
CA ALA A 19 5.52 11.09 -0.90
C ALA A 19 6.85 10.57 -0.33
N LYS A 20 7.67 11.41 0.32
CA LYS A 20 9.03 11.08 0.79
C LYS A 20 9.00 10.08 1.95
N ARG A 21 9.77 8.99 1.82
CA ARG A 21 9.94 7.99 2.89
C ARG A 21 11.09 8.37 3.85
N HIS A 22 11.09 7.79 5.04
CA HIS A 22 12.18 7.99 6.01
C HIS A 22 13.53 7.55 5.42
N GLY A 23 14.56 8.38 5.54
CA GLY A 23 15.90 8.13 4.98
C GLY A 23 16.04 8.27 3.46
N GLU A 24 14.95 8.54 2.73
CA GLU A 24 14.99 8.72 1.28
C GLU A 24 15.46 10.13 0.91
N SER A 25 16.37 10.30 -0.05
CA SER A 25 16.77 11.62 -0.56
C SER A 25 15.68 12.23 -1.46
N PHE A 26 15.63 13.56 -1.57
CA PHE A 26 14.63 14.21 -2.44
C PHE A 26 14.78 13.81 -3.92
N SER A 27 16.03 13.65 -4.38
CA SER A 27 16.32 13.14 -5.74
C SER A 27 15.87 11.69 -5.98
N GLN A 28 15.71 10.87 -4.93
CA GLN A 28 15.10 9.54 -5.06
C GLN A 28 13.59 9.65 -5.20
N VAL A 29 12.95 10.54 -4.43
CA VAL A 29 11.51 10.80 -4.54
C VAL A 29 11.16 11.24 -5.96
N VAL A 30 11.84 12.27 -6.48
CA VAL A 30 11.59 12.80 -7.84
C VAL A 30 11.73 11.71 -8.91
N ARG A 31 12.69 10.78 -8.74
CA ARG A 31 12.91 9.69 -9.71
C ARG A 31 11.83 8.60 -9.68
N ARG A 32 11.20 8.33 -8.53
CA ARG A 32 10.21 7.25 -8.39
C ARG A 32 8.76 7.72 -8.35
N ALA A 33 8.53 9.00 -8.09
CA ALA A 33 7.19 9.50 -7.81
C ALA A 33 6.32 9.31 -9.06
N VAL A 34 5.22 8.58 -8.89
CA VAL A 34 4.16 8.43 -9.89
C VAL A 34 2.90 8.93 -9.20
N PHE A 35 2.33 10.01 -9.74
CA PHE A 35 1.09 10.58 -9.25
C PHE A 35 0.03 10.39 -10.33
N PRO A 36 -0.80 9.33 -10.26
CA PRO A 36 -1.86 9.13 -11.23
C PRO A 36 -2.89 10.26 -11.13
N ASP A 37 -3.42 10.69 -12.27
CA ASP A 37 -4.44 11.75 -12.34
C ASP A 37 -5.76 11.32 -11.70
N GLU A 38 -6.06 10.02 -11.75
CA GLU A 38 -7.24 9.43 -11.13
C GLU A 38 -6.83 8.40 -10.06
N PRO A 39 -7.49 8.39 -8.89
CA PRO A 39 -7.29 7.33 -7.92
C PRO A 39 -7.73 5.99 -8.51
N PRO A 40 -7.03 4.89 -8.20
CA PRO A 40 -7.42 3.59 -8.70
C PRO A 40 -8.83 3.23 -8.22
N THR A 41 -9.66 2.77 -9.15
CA THR A 41 -11.02 2.32 -8.85
C THR A 41 -11.00 0.95 -8.17
N GLY A 42 -12.11 0.62 -7.48
CA GLY A 42 -12.28 -0.72 -6.92
C GLY A 42 -12.21 -1.83 -7.98
N ALA A 43 -12.65 -1.55 -9.21
CA ALA A 43 -12.54 -2.48 -10.33
C ALA A 43 -11.08 -2.76 -10.70
N GLN A 44 -10.25 -1.71 -10.81
CA GLN A 44 -8.81 -1.85 -11.08
C GLN A 44 -8.09 -2.61 -9.96
N LEU A 45 -8.50 -2.41 -8.70
CA LEU A 45 -7.98 -3.16 -7.56
C LEU A 45 -8.36 -4.65 -7.64
N LEU A 46 -9.61 -4.96 -8.00
CA LEU A 46 -10.09 -6.33 -8.15
C LEU A 46 -9.34 -7.08 -9.27
N ASP A 47 -9.12 -6.43 -10.42
CA ASP A 47 -8.36 -7.01 -11.53
C ASP A 47 -6.89 -7.26 -11.15
N LEU A 48 -6.29 -6.39 -10.35
CA LEU A 48 -4.96 -6.60 -9.80
C LEU A 48 -4.90 -7.84 -8.88
N TYR A 49 -5.93 -8.06 -8.05
CA TYR A 49 -6.00 -9.25 -7.20
C TYR A 49 -6.23 -10.53 -8.00
N ARG A 50 -7.03 -10.49 -9.06
CA ARG A 50 -7.28 -11.65 -9.93
C ARG A 50 -6.05 -12.04 -10.75
N SER A 51 -5.29 -11.05 -11.22
CA SER A 51 -4.08 -11.27 -12.03
C SER A 51 -2.88 -11.75 -11.21
N ARG A 52 -2.84 -11.43 -9.91
CA ARG A 52 -1.81 -11.93 -8.99
C ARG A 52 -2.20 -13.30 -8.44
N ARG A 53 -1.29 -14.26 -8.49
CA ARG A 53 -1.49 -15.54 -7.78
C ARG A 53 -1.70 -15.30 -6.28
N PRO A 54 -2.51 -16.14 -5.61
CA PRO A 54 -2.61 -16.15 -4.16
C PRO A 54 -1.22 -16.24 -3.53
N ARG A 55 -0.94 -15.38 -2.55
CA ARG A 55 0.31 -15.40 -1.78
C ARG A 55 0.29 -16.38 -0.61
N VAL A 56 -0.87 -16.98 -0.36
CA VAL A 56 -1.11 -17.94 0.71
C VAL A 56 -1.06 -19.36 0.15
N SER A 57 -0.41 -20.26 0.88
CA SER A 57 -0.35 -21.67 0.52
C SER A 57 -1.66 -22.36 0.88
N ASP A 58 -1.95 -23.47 0.19
CA ASP A 58 -3.12 -24.30 0.48
C ASP A 58 -3.12 -24.77 1.95
N ARG A 59 -1.94 -25.16 2.47
CA ARG A 59 -1.75 -25.50 3.89
C ARG A 59 -2.19 -24.40 4.85
N TYR A 60 -1.91 -23.14 4.52
CA TYR A 60 -2.34 -22.02 5.37
C TYR A 60 -3.86 -21.87 5.32
N LEU A 61 -4.46 -21.99 4.13
CA LEU A 61 -5.92 -21.94 3.98
C LEU A 61 -6.62 -23.07 4.75
N GLU A 62 -6.06 -24.28 4.72
CA GLU A 62 -6.53 -25.42 5.53
C GLU A 62 -6.47 -25.11 7.02
N SER A 63 -5.36 -24.55 7.51
CA SER A 63 -5.23 -24.18 8.93
C SER A 63 -6.22 -23.10 9.37
N VAL A 64 -6.55 -22.16 8.48
CA VAL A 64 -7.55 -21.12 8.76
C VAL A 64 -8.95 -21.74 8.79
N ALA A 65 -9.27 -22.65 7.86
CA ALA A 65 -10.54 -23.34 7.83
C ALA A 65 -10.77 -24.18 9.10
N GLU A 66 -9.74 -24.90 9.55
CA GLU A 66 -9.77 -25.66 10.82
C GLU A 66 -9.96 -24.72 12.03
N ALA A 67 -9.27 -23.58 12.06
CA ALA A 67 -9.42 -22.62 13.15
C ALA A 67 -10.83 -22.04 13.25
N VAL A 68 -11.52 -21.82 12.12
CA VAL A 68 -12.90 -21.33 12.09
C VAL A 68 -13.90 -22.34 12.63
N GLU A 69 -13.67 -23.65 12.42
CA GLU A 69 -14.53 -24.71 12.95
C GLU A 69 -14.57 -24.69 14.49
N TYR A 70 -13.47 -24.26 15.11
CA TYR A 70 -13.30 -24.17 16.56
C TYR A 70 -13.12 -22.74 17.06
N ASP A 71 -13.78 -21.76 16.44
CA ASP A 71 -13.74 -20.34 16.86
C ASP A 71 -14.92 -20.03 17.82
N PRO A 72 -14.79 -20.27 19.15
CA PRO A 72 -15.82 -19.89 20.10
C PRO A 72 -15.94 -18.38 20.12
N ARG A 73 -17.17 -17.89 20.35
CA ARG A 73 -17.34 -16.47 20.64
C ARG A 73 -16.47 -16.10 21.85
N PRO A 74 -15.68 -15.01 21.77
CA PRO A 74 -14.97 -14.51 22.93
C PRO A 74 -15.94 -14.23 24.07
N ASP A 75 -15.48 -14.42 25.30
CA ASP A 75 -16.22 -14.01 26.49
C ASP A 75 -16.56 -12.52 26.43
N ASP A 76 -17.76 -12.14 26.88
CA ASP A 76 -18.20 -10.74 26.92
C ASP A 76 -17.43 -10.00 28.04
N PRO A 77 -16.59 -9.00 27.71
CA PRO A 77 -15.82 -8.27 28.71
C PRO A 77 -16.65 -7.21 29.48
N TRP A 78 -17.95 -7.08 29.21
CA TRP A 78 -18.84 -6.07 29.81
C TRP A 78 -19.99 -6.65 30.65
N THR A 79 -19.98 -7.97 30.92
CA THR A 79 -20.84 -8.59 31.95
C THR A 79 -20.13 -8.58 33.30
#